data_AF-A0A6J2KJ84-F1
#
_entry.id   AF-A0A6J2KJ84-F1
#
_cell.length_a   1.000
_cell.length_b   1.000
_cell.length_c   1.000
_cell.angle_alpha   90.00
_cell.angle_beta   90.00
_cell.angle_gamma   90.00
#
_symmetry.space_group_name_H-M   'P 1'
#
loop_
_entity.id
_entity.type
_entity.pdbx_description
1 polymer ?
#
loop_
_entity_poly.entity_id
_entity_poly.type
_entity_poly.pdbx_seq_one_letter_code
_entity_poly.pdbx_strand_id
1 'polypeptide(L)'
;MDDPFVSCPYNPIHRVPRSRLQRHIVKCEWINPTMIACPYNATHRYTQEDMKFHVLNCPSKTSIFPIEKPPKTVASITTPKIILQKEYLPETDPNHEIWDD
;
A
#
# COMPACT_ATOMS: atom_id res chain seq x y z
N MET A 1 23.52 6.36 10.22
CA MET A 1 22.11 6.52 9.86
C MET A 1 21.32 6.48 11.14
N ASP A 2 20.80 7.62 11.58
CA ASP A 2 20.06 7.73 12.82
C ASP A 2 18.63 7.22 12.60
N ASP A 3 18.25 6.11 13.27
CA ASP A 3 16.86 5.62 13.30
C ASP A 3 16.14 6.29 14.47
N PRO A 4 15.30 7.32 14.22
CA PRO A 4 14.70 8.08 15.30
C PRO A 4 13.73 7.20 16.10
N PHE A 5 13.75 7.37 17.42
CA PHE A 5 12.78 6.75 18.30
C PHE A 5 11.44 7.48 18.21
N VAL A 6 10.37 6.71 18.05
CA VAL A 6 8.99 7.17 17.98
C VAL A 6 8.17 6.51 19.07
N SER A 7 7.14 7.21 19.56
CA SER A 7 6.20 6.67 20.54
C SER A 7 5.19 5.73 19.87
N CYS A 8 4.84 4.64 20.55
CA CYS A 8 3.77 3.74 20.11
C CYS A 8 2.41 4.45 20.20
N PRO A 9 1.54 4.31 19.18
CA PRO A 9 0.21 4.93 19.21
C PRO A 9 -0.72 4.31 20.27
N TYR A 10 -0.48 3.06 20.69
CA TYR A 10 -1.27 2.41 21.75
C TYR A 10 -0.85 2.80 23.17
N ASN A 11 0.44 3.12 23.37
CA ASN A 11 0.97 3.47 24.69
C ASN A 11 2.15 4.44 24.53
N PRO A 12 2.03 5.70 25.00
CA PRO A 12 3.09 6.71 24.86
C PRO A 12 4.37 6.37 25.64
N ILE A 13 4.32 5.44 26.60
CA ILE A 13 5.50 4.96 27.35
C ILE A 13 6.43 4.14 26.46
N HIS A 14 5.88 3.42 25.48
CA HIS A 14 6.69 2.63 24.56
C HIS A 14 7.36 3.54 23.55
N ARG A 15 8.69 3.66 23.64
CA ARG A 15 9.54 4.26 22.60
C ARG A 15 10.23 3.17 21.82
N VAL A 16 10.04 3.15 20.51
CA VAL A 16 10.62 2.17 19.60
C VAL A 16 11.27 2.85 18.41
N PRO A 17 12.35 2.27 17.84
CA PRO A 17 12.92 2.78 16.61
C PRO A 17 11.88 2.78 15.49
N ARG A 18 11.90 3.79 14.62
CA ARG A 18 10.91 3.92 13.54
C ARG A 18 10.92 2.69 12.62
N SER A 19 12.09 2.09 12.38
CA SER A 19 12.22 0.84 11.62
C SER A 19 11.49 -0.36 12.25
N ARG A 20 11.33 -0.38 13.57
CA ARG A 20 10.72 -1.50 14.33
C ARG A 20 9.28 -1.24 14.73
N LEU A 21 8.76 -0.03 14.53
CA LEU A 21 7.41 0.36 14.93
C LEU A 21 6.33 -0.57 14.33
N GLN A 22 6.44 -0.93 13.05
CA GLN A 22 5.45 -1.80 12.38
C GLN A 22 5.30 -3.18 13.05
N ARG A 23 6.41 -3.79 13.47
CA ARG A 23 6.35 -5.07 14.20
C ARG A 23 5.83 -4.86 15.62
N HIS A 24 6.19 -3.75 16.25
CA HIS A 24 5.78 -3.43 17.62
C HIS A 24 4.27 -3.25 17.74
N ILE A 25 3.65 -2.50 16.81
CA ILE A 25 2.21 -2.21 16.87
C ILE A 25 1.33 -3.45 16.79
N VAL A 26 1.71 -4.48 16.01
CA VAL A 26 0.93 -5.73 15.90
C VAL A 26 0.84 -6.45 17.25
N LYS A 27 1.93 -6.43 18.02
CA LYS A 27 1.95 -7.01 19.37
C LYS A 27 1.16 -6.15 20.37
N CYS A 28 1.24 -4.82 20.25
CA CYS A 28 0.50 -3.91 21.12
C CYS A 28 -1.00 -3.89 20.83
N GLU A 29 -1.41 -4.08 19.59
CA GLU A 29 -2.81 -4.19 19.16
C GLU A 29 -3.52 -5.37 19.83
N TRP A 30 -2.81 -6.50 20.01
CA TRP A 30 -3.37 -7.66 20.72
C TRP A 30 -3.69 -7.36 22.20
N ILE A 31 -2.95 -6.44 22.82
CA ILE A 31 -3.17 -6.02 24.20
C ILE A 31 -4.28 -4.97 24.27
N ASN A 32 -4.36 -4.06 23.29
CA ASN A 32 -5.33 -2.96 23.25
C ASN A 32 -5.99 -2.85 21.85
N PRO A 33 -7.06 -3.63 21.56
CA PRO A 33 -7.67 -3.68 20.23
C PRO A 33 -8.63 -2.52 19.91
N THR A 34 -8.61 -1.44 20.69
CA THR A 34 -9.59 -0.34 20.59
C THR A 34 -9.36 0.61 19.41
N MET A 35 -8.19 0.54 18.77
CA MET A 35 -7.81 1.43 17.67
C MET A 35 -7.75 0.70 16.34
N ILE A 36 -8.20 1.38 15.30
CA ILE A 36 -8.20 0.90 13.92
C ILE A 36 -6.98 1.41 13.15
N ALA A 37 -6.56 0.66 12.13
CA ALA A 37 -5.46 1.05 11.23
C ALA A 37 -5.91 2.08 10.21
N CYS A 38 -5.04 3.05 9.89
CA CYS A 38 -5.27 3.96 8.78
C CYS A 38 -5.15 3.21 7.43
N PRO A 39 -6.06 3.45 6.47
CA PRO A 39 -6.01 2.82 5.15
C PRO A 39 -4.79 3.25 4.31
N TYR A 40 -4.18 4.41 4.63
CA TYR A 40 -3.02 4.93 3.88
C TYR A 40 -1.67 4.56 4.51
N ASN A 41 -1.63 4.28 5.81
CA ASN A 41 -0.41 3.93 6.51
C ASN A 41 -0.69 3.02 7.71
N ALA A 42 -0.22 1.78 7.65
CA ALA A 42 -0.42 0.78 8.70
C ALA A 42 0.21 1.15 10.06
N THR A 43 1.14 2.12 10.12
CA THR A 43 1.70 2.59 11.39
C THR A 43 0.79 3.54 12.15
N HIS A 44 -0.16 4.17 11.48
CA HIS A 44 -1.12 5.09 12.09
C HIS A 44 -2.27 4.30 12.70
N ARG A 45 -2.51 4.49 14.01
CA ARG A 45 -3.60 3.88 14.76
C ARG A 45 -4.37 4.97 15.49
N TYR A 46 -5.69 4.94 15.35
CA TYR A 46 -6.60 5.92 15.96
C TYR A 46 -7.90 5.24 16.40
N THR A 47 -8.66 5.89 17.28
CA THR A 47 -10.03 5.46 17.61
C THR A 47 -10.94 5.57 16.38
N GLN A 48 -12.10 4.92 16.41
CA GLN A 48 -13.05 4.98 15.29
C GLN A 48 -13.53 6.42 14.99
N GLU A 49 -13.67 7.25 16.01
CA GLU A 49 -14.09 8.65 15.89
C GLU A 49 -12.98 9.50 15.27
N ASP A 50 -11.77 9.42 15.82
CA ASP A 50 -10.60 10.19 15.35
C ASP A 50 -10.18 9.77 13.95
N MET A 51 -10.37 8.50 13.57
CA MET A 51 -9.99 8.01 12.25
C MET A 51 -10.74 8.75 11.13
N LYS A 52 -12.00 9.12 11.34
CA LYS A 52 -12.79 9.88 10.34
C LYS A 52 -12.12 11.21 10.02
N PHE A 53 -11.65 11.92 11.04
CA PHE A 53 -10.93 13.19 10.88
C PHE A 53 -9.51 12.97 10.34
N HIS A 54 -8.85 11.90 10.78
CA HIS A 54 -7.51 11.55 10.33
C HIS A 54 -7.46 11.28 8.82
N VAL A 55 -8.38 10.49 8.28
CA VAL A 55 -8.39 10.12 6.85
C VAL A 55 -8.48 11.36 5.94
N LEU A 56 -9.22 12.39 6.36
CA LEU A 56 -9.34 13.65 5.62
C LEU A 56 -8.01 14.44 5.57
N ASN A 57 -7.22 14.37 6.64
CA ASN A 57 -6.00 15.17 6.84
C ASN A 57 -4.72 14.31 6.82
N CYS A 58 -4.80 13.05 6.42
CA CYS A 58 -3.69 12.12 6.56
C CYS A 58 -2.53 12.53 5.65
N PRO A 59 -1.31 12.72 6.17
CA PRO A 59 -0.16 13.12 5.35
C PRO A 59 0.16 12.07 4.28
N SER A 60 -0.04 10.78 4.57
CA SER A 60 0.18 9.66 3.64
C SER A 60 -0.87 9.55 2.51
N LYS A 61 -1.94 10.35 2.54
CA LYS A 61 -2.92 10.39 1.44
C LYS A 61 -2.30 10.93 0.15
N THR A 62 -1.42 11.92 0.27
CA THR A 62 -0.77 12.60 -0.86
C THR A 62 0.23 11.72 -1.61
N SER A 63 0.85 10.75 -0.93
CA SER A 63 1.80 9.82 -1.56
C SER A 63 1.11 8.78 -2.45
N ILE A 64 -0.14 8.42 -2.13
CA ILE A 64 -0.90 7.40 -2.89
C ILE A 64 -1.65 8.03 -4.05
N PHE A 65 -2.19 9.23 -3.85
CA PHE A 65 -2.90 9.98 -4.88
C PHE A 65 -2.18 11.32 -5.12
N PRO A 66 -1.13 11.33 -5.98
CA PRO A 66 -0.52 12.57 -6.42
C PRO A 66 -1.59 13.42 -7.11
N ILE A 67 -1.87 14.59 -6.55
CA ILE A 67 -3.03 15.41 -6.92
C ILE A 67 -3.00 15.85 -8.39
N GLU A 68 -1.83 15.95 -9.03
CA GLU A 68 -1.71 16.41 -10.40
C GLU A 68 -0.56 15.67 -11.11
N LYS A 69 -0.82 14.50 -11.66
CA LYS A 69 -0.07 14.06 -12.84
C LYS A 69 -1.08 13.77 -13.92
N PRO A 70 -1.05 14.48 -15.07
CA PRO A 70 -1.84 14.06 -16.21
C PRO A 70 -1.49 12.59 -16.50
N PRO A 71 -2.47 11.77 -16.91
CA PRO A 71 -2.20 10.38 -17.25
C PRO A 71 -1.05 10.34 -18.26
N LYS A 72 0.07 9.73 -17.87
CA LYS A 72 1.25 9.58 -18.76
C LYS A 72 0.94 8.68 -19.95
N THR A 73 -0.18 7.98 -19.91
CA THR A 73 -0.66 7.10 -20.97
C THR A 73 -1.67 7.85 -21.81
N VAL A 74 -1.24 8.29 -22.99
CA VAL A 74 -2.17 8.39 -24.12
C VAL A 74 -2.64 6.97 -24.39
N ALA A 75 -3.90 6.66 -24.09
CA ALA A 75 -4.46 5.40 -24.55
C ALA A 75 -4.28 5.35 -26.06
N SER A 76 -3.66 4.30 -26.58
CA SER A 76 -3.72 4.05 -28.01
C SER A 76 -5.20 3.99 -28.38
N ILE A 77 -5.64 4.82 -29.34
CA ILE A 77 -7.04 4.88 -29.78
C ILE A 77 -7.48 3.52 -30.33
N THR A 78 -6.50 2.69 -30.72
CA THR A 78 -6.71 1.31 -31.12
C THR A 78 -6.83 0.42 -29.89
N THR A 79 -8.06 -0.04 -29.62
CA THR A 79 -8.30 -1.14 -28.68
C THR A 79 -7.41 -2.32 -29.08
N PRO A 80 -6.55 -2.85 -28.19
CA PRO A 80 -5.81 -4.05 -28.51
C PRO A 80 -6.81 -5.15 -28.84
N LYS A 81 -6.59 -5.84 -29.96
CA LYS A 81 -7.42 -6.96 -30.34
C LYS A 81 -7.29 -8.01 -29.25
N ILE A 82 -8.38 -8.26 -28.51
CA ILE A 82 -8.45 -9.33 -27.53
C ILE A 82 -8.30 -10.64 -28.30
N ILE A 83 -7.17 -11.32 -28.11
CA ILE A 83 -6.94 -12.65 -28.68
C ILE A 83 -7.71 -13.64 -27.78
N LEU A 84 -8.70 -14.33 -28.33
CA LEU A 84 -9.33 -15.44 -27.62
C LEU A 84 -8.33 -16.59 -27.51
N GLN A 85 -8.35 -17.34 -26.40
CA GLN A 85 -7.43 -18.46 -26.18
C GLN A 85 -7.46 -19.51 -27.31
N LYS A 86 -8.63 -19.73 -27.93
CA LYS A 86 -8.81 -20.60 -29.11
C LYS A 86 -8.12 -20.09 -30.39
N GLU A 87 -7.77 -18.81 -30.43
CA GLU A 87 -7.12 -18.12 -31.56
C GLU A 87 -5.63 -17.89 -31.28
N TYR A 88 -5.14 -18.24 -30.09
CA TYR A 88 -3.71 -18.18 -29.76
C TYR A 88 -2.97 -19.31 -30.49
N LEU A 89 -2.02 -18.94 -31.35
CA LEU A 89 -1.14 -19.85 -32.09
C LEU A 89 0.28 -19.74 -31.51
N PRO A 90 0.71 -20.72 -30.69
CA PRO A 90 2.04 -20.73 -30.05
C PRO A 90 3.20 -20.53 -31.02
N GLU A 91 3.08 -21.09 -32.23
CA GLU A 91 4.11 -21.06 -33.29
C GLU A 91 4.40 -19.64 -33.83
N THR A 92 3.48 -18.70 -33.61
CA THR A 92 3.57 -17.32 -34.15
C THR A 92 3.91 -16.27 -33.12
N ASP A 93 3.98 -16.65 -31.84
CA ASP A 93 4.29 -15.74 -30.74
C ASP A 93 5.82 -15.71 -30.52
N PRO A 94 6.50 -14.58 -30.79
CA PRO A 94 7.95 -14.44 -30.59
C PRO A 94 8.40 -14.61 -29.13
N ASN A 95 7.46 -14.54 -28.17
CA ASN A 95 7.70 -14.76 -26.75
C ASN A 95 7.14 -16.12 -26.28
N HIS A 96 6.77 -17.03 -27.19
CA HIS A 96 6.40 -18.39 -26.80
C HIS A 96 7.67 -19.14 -26.37
N GLU A 97 7.97 -19.06 -25.08
CA GLU A 97 9.01 -19.86 -24.47
C GLU A 97 8.53 -21.32 -24.40
N ILE A 98 9.17 -22.19 -25.19
CA ILE A 98 9.01 -23.64 -25.10
C ILE A 98 9.84 -24.07 -23.88
N TRP A 99 9.21 -24.19 -22.73
CA TRP A 99 9.85 -24.74 -21.54
C TRP A 99 9.88 -26.27 -21.67
N ASP A 100 10.90 -26.80 -22.35
CA ASP A 100 11.24 -28.23 -22.36
C ASP A 100 12.73 -28.39 -22.06
N ASP A 101 13.04 -28.70 -20.78
CA ASP A 101 14.29 -29.32 -20.33
C ASP A 101 14.04 -30.13 -19.05
#